data_AF-A0A7J8XFZ2-F1
#
_entry.id   AF-A0A7J8XFZ2-F1
#
_cell.length_a   1.000
_cell.length_b   1.000
_cell.length_c   1.000
_cell.angle_alpha   90.00
_cell.angle_beta   90.00
_cell.angle_gamma   90.00
#
_symmetry.space_group_name_H-M   'P 1'
#
loop_
_entity.id
_entity.type
_entity.pdbx_description
1 polymer ?
#
loop_
_entity_poly.entity_id
_entity_poly.type
_entity_poly.pdbx_seq_one_letter_code
_entity_poly.pdbx_strand_id
1 'polypeptide(L)'
;MRTFFPSDSCKESQLNAINPQSWLQVERGKLSKLSSSHTNSSSIESFIKVPEPPILPFFKPIDYVEVLAQIHEEMESCSPQERSTLYLLQFQIFRGLGETKLMRRSLRSAWQRAGTVHEKLVFGAWLRYEKQGEELIADLLATCNKCAQEFGPVDVSQLQVEVNGCSKETVVMNGDKSLKNVNFKIGDEIIVCDRQKIASLSAPFHAMLNGYFTESSSQDIDLSENNISPLGMRTIGEFSITGSLSEVHPDLLLEILVFSNKFCCERLKDACDRKLASLVCTKDDAVEFMEYAIEQNSPVLAASCLQVFLHELPDCLNDERVVEIFSHADRQQRSIMVGRASFSLYCLLSEVAMNLDPRSDKTVCLLEQLIESAETDREKLLAFHQLGCVRLLRKEYDEAE
;
A
#
# COMPACT_ATOMS: atom_id res chain seq x y z
N MET A 1 -43.73 -42.52 34.51
CA MET A 1 -42.83 -43.49 33.85
C MET A 1 -43.58 -44.08 32.66
N ARG A 2 -43.37 -43.52 31.46
CA ARG A 2 -43.69 -44.03 30.10
C ARG A 2 -43.80 -42.83 29.14
N THR A 3 -42.85 -42.70 28.23
CA THR A 3 -42.88 -41.85 27.03
C THR A 3 -42.11 -42.64 25.96
N PHE A 4 -42.81 -43.34 25.06
CA PHE A 4 -43.18 -42.89 23.71
C PHE A 4 -42.04 -42.25 22.91
N PHE A 5 -41.55 -43.01 21.93
CA PHE A 5 -40.89 -42.54 20.70
C PHE A 5 -41.55 -43.26 19.53
N PRO A 6 -41.97 -42.53 18.47
CA PRO A 6 -42.12 -43.12 17.15
C PRO A 6 -41.18 -42.45 16.12
N SER A 7 -40.37 -43.31 15.50
CA SER A 7 -40.13 -43.49 14.05
C SER A 7 -40.06 -42.29 13.08
N ASP A 8 -38.89 -42.24 12.44
CA ASP A 8 -38.62 -42.26 10.98
C ASP A 8 -38.49 -41.00 10.11
N SER A 9 -37.43 -41.10 9.30
CA SER A 9 -37.25 -40.61 7.93
C SER A 9 -36.72 -39.18 7.72
N CYS A 10 -35.41 -39.09 7.46
CA CYS A 10 -34.91 -38.17 6.44
C CYS A 10 -33.81 -38.82 5.60
N LYS A 11 -33.98 -38.73 4.28
CA LYS A 11 -33.16 -39.37 3.24
C LYS A 11 -31.80 -38.67 3.15
N GLU A 12 -30.74 -39.46 3.25
CA GLU A 12 -29.36 -39.00 3.08
C GLU A 12 -29.01 -38.98 1.59
N SER A 13 -28.88 -37.78 1.04
CA SER A 13 -28.33 -37.54 -0.30
C SER A 13 -26.82 -37.81 -0.28
N GLN A 14 -26.39 -38.83 -1.02
CA GLN A 14 -24.97 -39.18 -1.20
C GLN A 14 -24.18 -38.00 -1.78
N LEU A 15 -23.40 -37.34 -0.94
CA LEU A 15 -22.36 -36.41 -1.37
C LEU A 15 -21.09 -37.22 -1.64
N ASN A 16 -20.57 -37.07 -2.86
CA ASN A 16 -19.28 -37.63 -3.27
C ASN A 16 -18.18 -37.18 -2.30
N ALA A 17 -17.61 -38.13 -1.58
CA ALA A 17 -16.44 -37.91 -0.74
C ALA A 17 -15.23 -37.57 -1.64
N ILE A 18 -14.76 -36.33 -1.56
CA ILE A 18 -13.52 -35.90 -2.20
C ILE A 18 -12.35 -36.54 -1.44
N ASN A 19 -11.61 -37.42 -2.12
CA ASN A 19 -10.44 -38.11 -1.59
C ASN A 19 -9.23 -37.14 -1.50
N PRO A 20 -8.65 -36.87 -0.32
CA PRO A 20 -7.62 -35.83 -0.14
C PRO A 20 -6.18 -36.27 -0.49
N GLN A 21 -5.99 -37.33 -1.28
CA GLN A 21 -4.66 -37.91 -1.60
C GLN A 21 -4.45 -38.08 -3.12
N SER A 22 -4.79 -37.06 -3.92
CA SER A 22 -4.69 -37.14 -5.39
C SER A 22 -3.32 -36.76 -5.98
N TRP A 23 -2.35 -36.29 -5.19
CA TRP A 23 -1.10 -35.72 -5.71
C TRP A 23 0.04 -36.73 -5.96
N LEU A 24 -0.16 -38.02 -5.63
CA LEU A 24 0.86 -39.07 -5.79
C LEU A 24 0.49 -40.18 -6.79
N GLN A 25 -0.56 -40.04 -7.60
CA GLN A 25 -0.84 -40.99 -8.67
C GLN A 25 -0.18 -40.56 -9.98
N VAL A 26 1.00 -41.11 -10.24
CA VAL A 26 1.48 -41.28 -11.62
C VAL A 26 0.53 -42.28 -12.27
N GLU A 27 -0.46 -41.79 -13.03
CA GLU A 27 -1.34 -42.66 -13.81
C GLU A 27 -0.54 -43.36 -14.92
N ARG A 28 0.04 -44.52 -14.59
CA ARG A 28 0.36 -45.51 -15.61
C ARG A 28 -0.96 -46.04 -16.16
N GLY A 29 -1.18 -45.79 -17.46
CA GLY A 29 -2.40 -46.05 -18.19
C GLY A 29 -3.09 -47.36 -17.81
N LYS A 30 -4.33 -47.25 -17.33
CA LYS A 30 -5.25 -48.38 -17.25
C LYS A 30 -6.05 -48.45 -18.54
N LEU A 31 -5.59 -49.32 -19.44
CA LEU A 31 -6.35 -49.82 -20.57
C LEU A 31 -7.61 -50.53 -20.07
N SER A 32 -8.80 -49.94 -20.29
CA SER A 32 -10.06 -50.67 -20.19
C SER A 32 -10.19 -51.58 -21.41
N LYS A 33 -10.50 -52.86 -21.14
CA LYS A 33 -10.61 -53.90 -22.16
C LYS A 33 -11.82 -53.67 -23.07
N LEU A 34 -11.52 -53.78 -24.36
CA LEU A 34 -12.39 -53.85 -25.53
C LEU A 34 -13.68 -54.66 -25.32
N SER A 35 -14.78 -54.13 -25.87
CA SER A 35 -15.86 -54.93 -26.46
C SER A 35 -15.72 -54.83 -27.98
N SER A 36 -15.48 -55.94 -28.65
CA SER A 36 -15.25 -56.04 -30.08
C SER A 36 -16.56 -56.10 -30.88
N SER A 37 -16.68 -55.30 -31.93
CA SER A 37 -17.21 -55.76 -33.22
C SER A 37 -16.67 -54.87 -34.35
N HIS A 38 -16.24 -55.53 -35.41
CA HIS A 38 -15.46 -55.01 -36.53
C HIS A 38 -16.28 -54.18 -37.53
N THR A 39 -15.65 -53.16 -38.12
CA THR A 39 -15.52 -52.98 -39.59
C THR A 39 -14.39 -51.97 -39.91
N ASN A 40 -13.55 -52.31 -40.90
CA ASN A 40 -12.34 -51.60 -41.34
C ASN A 40 -12.64 -50.43 -42.29
N SER A 41 -11.97 -49.27 -42.17
CA SER A 41 -10.80 -48.86 -42.99
C SER A 41 -10.48 -47.35 -42.87
N SER A 42 -9.23 -47.04 -42.51
CA SER A 42 -8.33 -45.89 -42.85
C SER A 42 -8.94 -44.55 -43.33
N SER A 43 -8.51 -43.36 -42.89
CA SER A 43 -7.17 -42.91 -42.45
C SER A 43 -7.21 -41.44 -41.98
N ILE A 44 -6.39 -41.12 -40.97
CA ILE A 44 -5.94 -39.79 -40.52
C ILE A 44 -7.00 -38.90 -39.86
N GLU A 45 -7.07 -38.96 -38.52
CA GLU A 45 -7.05 -37.82 -37.58
C GLU A 45 -7.55 -38.28 -36.22
N SER A 46 -6.63 -38.66 -35.34
CA SER A 46 -6.90 -38.63 -33.91
C SER A 46 -5.62 -38.30 -33.17
N PHE A 47 -5.09 -37.11 -33.40
CA PHE A 47 -4.34 -36.47 -32.34
C PHE A 47 -5.32 -36.34 -31.18
N ILE A 48 -5.10 -37.15 -30.13
CA ILE A 48 -5.71 -36.90 -28.84
C ILE A 48 -5.32 -35.46 -28.54
N LYS A 49 -6.27 -34.52 -28.64
CA LYS A 49 -6.08 -33.15 -28.18
C LYS A 49 -5.86 -33.26 -26.68
N VAL A 50 -4.59 -33.37 -26.30
CA VAL A 50 -4.18 -33.21 -24.91
C VAL A 50 -4.60 -31.79 -24.55
N PRO A 51 -5.50 -31.60 -23.56
CA PRO A 51 -5.86 -30.27 -23.14
C PRO A 51 -4.58 -29.55 -22.71
N GLU A 52 -4.40 -28.32 -23.20
CA GLU A 52 -3.27 -27.49 -22.78
C GLU A 52 -3.28 -27.37 -21.26
N PRO A 53 -2.14 -27.59 -20.58
CA PRO A 53 -2.08 -27.44 -19.14
C PRO A 53 -2.45 -26.00 -18.76
N PRO A 54 -3.22 -25.79 -17.69
CA PRO A 54 -3.58 -24.45 -17.26
C PRO A 54 -2.32 -23.66 -16.89
N ILE A 55 -2.27 -22.40 -17.33
CA ILE A 55 -1.21 -21.47 -16.92
C ILE A 55 -1.49 -21.09 -15.46
N LEU A 56 -0.56 -21.43 -14.57
CA LEU A 56 -0.65 -21.09 -13.15
C LEU A 56 0.26 -19.90 -12.87
N PRO A 57 -0.27 -18.72 -12.49
CA PRO A 57 0.52 -17.52 -12.21
C PRO A 57 1.17 -17.58 -10.82
N PHE A 58 1.48 -18.77 -10.32
CA PHE A 58 2.16 -18.96 -9.04
C PHE A 58 3.63 -19.23 -9.27
N PHE A 59 4.48 -18.56 -8.50
CA PHE A 59 5.91 -18.76 -8.59
C PHE A 59 6.31 -20.10 -7.97
N LYS A 60 6.89 -20.97 -8.79
CA LYS A 60 7.37 -22.29 -8.39
C LYS A 60 8.80 -22.51 -8.89
N PRO A 61 9.82 -22.24 -8.06
CA PRO A 61 11.20 -22.55 -8.42
C PRO A 61 11.39 -24.03 -8.78
N ILE A 62 12.28 -24.30 -9.73
CA ILE A 62 12.64 -25.67 -10.13
C ILE A 62 13.21 -26.44 -8.93
N ASP A 63 14.12 -25.81 -8.18
CA ASP A 63 14.67 -26.33 -6.93
C ASP A 63 14.16 -25.53 -5.73
N TYR A 64 12.90 -25.77 -5.36
CA TYR A 64 12.27 -25.09 -4.24
C TYR A 64 12.92 -25.45 -2.89
N VAL A 65 13.60 -26.60 -2.76
CA VAL A 65 14.29 -27.00 -1.52
C VAL A 65 15.49 -26.11 -1.30
N GLU A 66 16.33 -25.96 -2.32
CA GLU A 66 17.51 -25.09 -2.29
C GLU A 66 17.11 -23.63 -2.05
N VAL A 67 16.10 -23.11 -2.76
CA VAL A 67 15.65 -21.73 -2.59
C VAL A 67 15.11 -21.49 -1.17
N LEU A 68 14.33 -22.41 -0.60
CA LEU A 68 13.84 -22.29 0.77
C LEU A 68 14.97 -22.39 1.80
N ALA A 69 15.98 -23.22 1.56
CA ALA A 69 17.15 -23.33 2.42
C ALA A 69 17.96 -22.02 2.45
N GLN A 70 18.18 -21.40 1.27
CA GLN A 70 18.86 -20.11 1.17
C GLN A 70 18.08 -19.00 1.87
N ILE A 71 16.76 -18.92 1.68
CA ILE A 71 15.92 -17.95 2.40
C ILE A 71 16.02 -18.17 3.92
N HIS A 72 16.07 -19.43 4.37
CA HIS A 72 16.24 -19.73 5.80
C HIS A 72 17.59 -19.24 6.34
N GLU A 73 18.68 -19.51 5.64
CA GLU A 73 20.02 -19.04 6.01
C GLU A 73 20.07 -17.50 6.06
N GLU A 74 19.52 -16.83 5.05
CA GLU A 74 19.45 -15.37 5.00
C GLU A 74 18.60 -14.79 6.13
N MET A 75 17.49 -15.42 6.51
CA MET A 75 16.69 -14.99 7.66
C MET A 75 17.47 -15.02 8.97
N GLU A 76 18.44 -15.93 9.12
CA GLU A 76 19.31 -16.01 10.30
C GLU A 76 20.38 -14.91 10.30
N SER A 77 20.92 -14.54 9.13
CA SER A 77 22.03 -13.59 9.01
C SER A 77 21.63 -12.14 8.73
N CYS A 78 20.42 -11.89 8.20
CA CYS A 78 20.00 -10.56 7.76
C CYS A 78 19.66 -9.59 8.90
N SER A 79 19.62 -8.30 8.55
CA SER A 79 19.17 -7.26 9.46
C SER A 79 17.66 -7.41 9.75
N PRO A 80 17.16 -6.93 10.90
CA PRO A 80 15.72 -7.02 11.20
C PRO A 80 14.80 -6.38 10.16
N GLN A 81 15.30 -5.42 9.40
CA GLN A 81 14.55 -4.63 8.41
C GLN A 81 14.28 -5.41 7.11
N GLU A 82 15.10 -6.41 6.78
CA GLU A 82 14.98 -7.20 5.55
C GLU A 82 14.14 -8.48 5.75
N ARG A 83 13.86 -8.83 7.01
CA ARG A 83 13.19 -10.09 7.37
C ARG A 83 11.79 -10.19 6.81
N SER A 84 11.03 -9.09 6.81
CA SER A 84 9.67 -9.02 6.28
C SER A 84 9.61 -9.45 4.81
N THR A 85 10.50 -8.92 3.98
CA THR A 85 10.61 -9.25 2.55
C THR A 85 10.99 -10.71 2.33
N LEU A 86 11.92 -11.26 3.12
CA LEU A 86 12.28 -12.69 3.03
C LEU A 86 11.08 -13.60 3.36
N TYR A 87 10.28 -13.25 4.35
CA TYR A 87 9.01 -13.94 4.63
C TYR A 87 8.00 -13.78 3.50
N LEU A 88 7.94 -12.63 2.82
CA LEU A 88 7.09 -12.46 1.62
C LEU A 88 7.53 -13.41 0.48
N LEU A 89 8.83 -13.51 0.20
CA LEU A 89 9.35 -14.44 -0.81
C LEU A 89 9.04 -15.90 -0.46
N GLN A 90 9.22 -16.26 0.81
CA GLN A 90 8.85 -17.59 1.30
C GLN A 90 7.34 -17.86 1.17
N PHE A 91 6.50 -16.86 1.45
CA PHE A 91 5.05 -16.94 1.22
C PHE A 91 4.74 -17.28 -0.24
N GLN A 92 5.38 -16.62 -1.21
CA GLN A 92 5.15 -16.85 -2.64
C GLN A 92 5.51 -18.27 -3.08
N ILE A 93 6.62 -18.81 -2.55
CA ILE A 93 7.02 -20.21 -2.83
C ILE A 93 5.99 -21.19 -2.25
N PHE A 94 5.57 -21.01 -0.99
CA PHE A 94 4.56 -21.88 -0.39
C PHE A 94 3.21 -21.80 -1.11
N ARG A 95 2.84 -20.62 -1.63
CA ARG A 95 1.66 -20.43 -2.48
C ARG A 95 1.76 -21.28 -3.75
N GLY A 96 2.90 -21.25 -4.45
CA GLY A 96 3.16 -22.07 -5.64
C GLY A 96 3.21 -23.58 -5.39
N LEU A 97 3.49 -24.00 -4.14
CA LEU A 97 3.43 -25.40 -3.72
C LEU A 97 2.04 -25.85 -3.26
N GLY A 98 1.09 -24.92 -3.08
CA GLY A 98 -0.23 -25.22 -2.51
C GLY A 98 -0.22 -25.44 -0.98
N GLU A 99 0.84 -25.04 -0.29
CA GLU A 99 1.04 -25.21 1.15
C GLU A 99 0.37 -24.09 1.95
N THR A 100 -0.97 -24.08 1.96
CA THR A 100 -1.80 -23.00 2.54
C THR A 100 -1.45 -22.64 3.99
N LYS A 101 -1.12 -23.62 4.84
CA LYS A 101 -0.76 -23.38 6.25
C LYS A 101 0.59 -22.69 6.39
N LEU A 102 1.58 -23.12 5.62
CA LEU A 102 2.93 -22.55 5.65
C LEU A 102 2.94 -21.16 5.02
N MET A 103 2.24 -21.01 3.90
CA MET A 103 1.97 -19.73 3.25
C MET A 103 1.44 -18.71 4.27
N ARG A 104 0.30 -18.98 4.92
CA ARG A 104 -0.29 -18.05 5.91
C ARG A 104 0.62 -17.77 7.11
N ARG A 105 1.37 -18.77 7.57
CA ARG A 105 2.35 -18.59 8.66
C ARG A 105 3.48 -17.65 8.23
N SER A 106 3.95 -17.78 7.01
CA SER A 106 4.99 -16.93 6.44
C SER A 106 4.50 -15.48 6.32
N LEU A 107 3.30 -15.24 5.78
CA LEU A 107 2.70 -13.89 5.71
C LEU A 107 2.50 -13.25 7.10
N ARG A 108 2.05 -14.02 8.10
CA ARG A 108 1.98 -13.52 9.49
C ARG A 108 3.35 -13.15 10.04
N SER A 109 4.37 -13.92 9.68
CA SER A 109 5.75 -13.65 10.10
C SER A 109 6.29 -12.39 9.41
N ALA A 110 5.95 -12.16 8.14
CA ALA A 110 6.26 -10.92 7.43
C ALA A 110 5.67 -9.70 8.16
N TRP A 111 4.39 -9.76 8.54
CA TRP A 111 3.73 -8.69 9.30
C TRP A 111 4.35 -8.46 10.69
N GLN A 112 4.65 -9.53 11.44
CA GLN A 112 5.28 -9.42 12.77
C GLN A 112 6.70 -8.84 12.72
N ARG A 113 7.39 -9.01 11.58
CA ARG A 113 8.76 -8.56 11.36
C ARG A 113 8.85 -7.28 10.53
N ALA A 114 7.71 -6.72 10.11
CA ALA A 114 7.64 -5.46 9.40
C ALA A 114 8.35 -4.34 10.19
N GLY A 115 9.34 -3.71 9.56
CA GLY A 115 10.15 -2.65 10.14
C GLY A 115 9.52 -1.27 10.02
N THR A 116 8.58 -1.11 9.09
CA THR A 116 7.92 0.18 8.80
C THR A 116 6.40 0.13 8.95
N VAL A 117 5.77 1.29 9.13
CA VAL A 117 4.31 1.43 9.15
C VAL A 117 3.71 0.99 7.81
N HIS A 118 4.34 1.35 6.69
CA HIS A 118 3.89 0.97 5.35
C HIS A 118 3.86 -0.55 5.14
N GLU A 119 4.90 -1.27 5.57
CA GLU A 119 4.88 -2.74 5.52
C GLU A 119 3.76 -3.33 6.39
N LYS A 120 3.53 -2.76 7.58
CA LYS A 120 2.43 -3.21 8.45
C LYS A 120 1.07 -2.99 7.81
N LEU A 121 0.87 -1.87 7.10
CA LEU A 121 -0.34 -1.59 6.34
C LEU A 121 -0.54 -2.64 5.24
N VAL A 122 0.47 -2.86 4.41
CA VAL A 122 0.41 -3.80 3.29
C VAL A 122 0.18 -5.24 3.77
N PHE A 123 1.01 -5.76 4.67
CA PHE A 123 0.86 -7.14 5.14
C PHE A 123 -0.39 -7.33 5.99
N GLY A 124 -0.83 -6.31 6.73
CA GLY A 124 -2.08 -6.34 7.49
C GLY A 124 -3.29 -6.47 6.56
N ALA A 125 -3.32 -5.67 5.48
CA ALA A 125 -4.35 -5.77 4.45
C ALA A 125 -4.30 -7.11 3.70
N TRP A 126 -3.11 -7.61 3.40
CA TRP A 126 -2.92 -8.92 2.77
C TRP A 126 -3.50 -10.05 3.63
N LEU A 127 -3.21 -10.04 4.93
CA LEU A 127 -3.75 -11.01 5.88
C LEU A 127 -5.27 -10.95 5.99
N ARG A 128 -5.86 -9.76 5.83
CA ARG A 128 -7.31 -9.58 5.80
C ARG A 128 -7.91 -10.12 4.50
N TYR A 129 -7.33 -9.78 3.36
CA TYR A 129 -7.76 -10.27 2.04
C TYR A 129 -7.76 -11.81 1.98
N GLU A 130 -6.69 -12.44 2.47
CA GLU A 130 -6.58 -13.91 2.56
C GLU A 130 -7.65 -14.56 3.47
N LYS A 131 -8.19 -13.81 4.43
CA LYS A 131 -9.23 -14.27 5.37
C LYS A 131 -10.65 -14.03 4.89
N GLN A 132 -10.89 -13.18 3.88
CA GLN A 132 -12.25 -12.94 3.37
C GLN A 132 -12.94 -14.23 2.89
N GLY A 133 -12.19 -15.23 2.44
CA GLY A 133 -12.71 -16.56 2.12
C GLY A 133 -13.16 -17.41 3.34
N GLU A 134 -12.86 -16.98 4.56
CA GLU A 134 -13.20 -17.63 5.84
C GLU A 134 -14.23 -16.86 6.67
N GLU A 135 -14.64 -15.65 6.24
CA GLU A 135 -15.58 -14.79 6.98
C GLU A 135 -16.96 -15.44 7.19
N LEU A 136 -17.37 -16.33 6.27
CA LEU A 136 -18.56 -17.17 6.43
C LEU A 136 -18.50 -18.10 7.66
N ILE A 137 -17.30 -18.40 8.18
CA ILE A 137 -17.08 -19.18 9.40
C ILE A 137 -16.83 -18.25 10.60
N ALA A 138 -16.26 -17.05 10.37
CA ALA A 138 -16.01 -16.05 11.41
C ALA A 138 -17.30 -15.45 11.99
N ASP A 139 -18.34 -15.25 11.18
CA ASP A 139 -19.68 -14.85 11.66
C ASP A 139 -20.30 -15.90 12.60
N LEU A 140 -19.99 -17.18 12.38
CA LEU A 140 -20.35 -18.29 13.27
C LEU A 140 -19.51 -18.32 14.57
N LEU A 141 -18.33 -17.71 14.56
CA LEU A 141 -17.36 -17.67 15.67
C LEU A 141 -17.24 -16.27 16.33
N ALA A 142 -18.08 -15.31 15.94
CA ALA A 142 -18.09 -13.91 16.39
C ALA A 142 -18.31 -13.71 17.91
N THR A 143 -18.45 -14.79 18.68
CA THR A 143 -18.36 -14.78 20.15
C THR A 143 -16.91 -14.69 20.67
N CYS A 144 -15.89 -14.71 19.81
CA CYS A 144 -14.49 -14.61 20.22
C CYS A 144 -13.86 -13.26 19.86
N ASN A 145 -13.89 -12.31 20.81
CA ASN A 145 -13.26 -10.97 20.75
C ASN A 145 -11.77 -10.93 20.36
N LYS A 146 -11.09 -12.09 20.26
CA LYS A 146 -9.66 -12.18 19.93
C LYS A 146 -9.35 -12.03 18.44
N CYS A 147 -10.31 -12.28 17.54
CA CYS A 147 -10.05 -12.21 16.09
C CYS A 147 -10.18 -10.80 15.50
N ALA A 148 -11.00 -9.94 16.09
CA ALA A 148 -11.29 -8.60 15.58
C ALA A 148 -10.14 -7.59 15.82
N GLN A 149 -9.26 -7.84 16.79
CA GLN A 149 -8.17 -6.92 17.15
C GLN A 149 -6.85 -7.15 16.41
N GLU A 150 -6.66 -8.30 15.74
CA GLU A 150 -5.34 -8.63 15.16
C GLU A 150 -4.98 -7.80 13.92
N PHE A 151 -5.95 -7.22 13.21
CA PHE A 151 -5.75 -6.50 11.92
C PHE A 151 -6.49 -5.17 11.86
N GLY A 152 -6.68 -4.52 13.02
CA GLY A 152 -7.27 -3.20 13.09
C GLY A 152 -6.43 -2.15 12.34
N PRO A 153 -7.00 -0.94 12.14
CA PRO A 153 -6.29 0.14 11.47
C PRO A 153 -4.93 0.40 12.13
N VAL A 154 -3.88 0.46 11.32
CA VAL A 154 -2.52 0.80 11.77
C VAL A 154 -2.48 2.29 12.08
N ASP A 155 -1.81 2.66 13.17
CA ASP A 155 -1.62 4.06 13.54
C ASP A 155 -0.56 4.72 12.64
N VAL A 156 -1.02 5.36 11.56
CA VAL A 156 -0.17 6.08 10.60
C VAL A 156 0.46 7.35 11.17
N SER A 157 -0.03 7.84 12.31
CA SER A 157 0.56 9.02 12.97
C SER A 157 1.99 8.75 13.48
N GLN A 158 2.44 7.50 13.53
CA GLN A 158 3.80 7.16 13.97
C GLN A 158 4.85 7.29 12.86
N LEU A 159 4.44 7.66 11.63
CA LEU A 159 5.38 7.96 10.56
C LEU A 159 6.27 9.14 10.95
N GLN A 160 7.57 8.85 11.07
CA GLN A 160 8.61 9.85 11.27
C GLN A 160 8.91 10.49 9.91
N VAL A 161 8.55 11.75 9.76
CA VAL A 161 9.10 12.59 8.69
C VAL A 161 10.52 12.91 9.12
N GLU A 162 11.53 12.56 8.30
CA GLU A 162 12.91 12.96 8.55
C GLU A 162 13.00 14.49 8.50
N VAL A 163 12.81 15.13 9.64
CA VAL A 163 13.09 16.56 9.79
C VAL A 163 14.59 16.68 9.69
N ASN A 164 15.09 17.05 8.52
CA ASN A 164 16.50 17.31 8.31
C ASN A 164 16.88 18.44 9.28
N GLY A 165 17.51 18.06 10.38
CA GLY A 165 17.77 18.92 11.52
C GLY A 165 18.81 19.94 11.13
N CYS A 166 18.39 21.06 10.55
CA CYS A 166 19.24 22.23 10.51
C CYS A 166 19.37 22.70 11.96
N SER A 167 20.45 22.27 12.61
CA SER A 167 20.91 22.83 13.87
C SER A 167 21.09 24.33 13.64
N LYS A 168 20.11 25.12 14.06
CA LYS A 168 20.21 26.58 14.05
C LYS A 168 21.28 26.97 15.05
N GLU A 169 22.49 27.23 14.58
CA GLU A 169 23.35 28.22 15.21
C GLU A 169 22.58 29.54 15.17
N THR A 170 21.90 29.88 16.26
CA THR A 170 21.42 31.23 16.49
C THR A 170 22.64 32.13 16.65
N VAL A 171 23.15 32.64 15.53
CA VAL A 171 24.03 33.80 15.55
C VAL A 171 23.17 34.96 16.00
N VAL A 172 23.27 35.29 17.30
CA VAL A 172 22.68 36.50 17.87
C VAL A 172 23.45 37.67 17.29
N MET A 173 22.98 38.21 16.16
CA MET A 173 23.41 39.52 15.70
C MET A 173 22.83 40.56 16.66
N ASN A 174 23.70 40.99 17.58
CA ASN A 174 23.44 42.05 18.52
C ASN A 174 23.69 43.38 17.79
N GLY A 175 22.62 44.12 17.48
CA GLY A 175 22.75 45.48 16.94
C GLY A 175 21.56 45.93 16.09
N ASP A 176 20.80 46.88 16.64
CA ASP A 176 19.81 47.76 16.01
C ASP A 176 18.39 47.25 15.68
N LYS A 177 17.42 47.86 16.39
CA LYS A 177 15.98 48.02 16.09
C LYS A 177 15.33 46.93 15.23
N SER A 178 15.34 45.67 15.69
CA SER A 178 14.47 44.68 15.07
C SER A 178 13.00 45.08 15.30
N LEU A 179 12.26 45.22 14.20
CA LEU A 179 10.84 45.57 14.24
C LEU A 179 10.12 44.41 14.93
N LYS A 180 9.36 44.70 16.00
CA LYS A 180 8.64 43.67 16.75
C LYS A 180 7.62 42.93 15.88
N ASN A 181 6.91 43.70 15.05
CA ASN A 181 5.85 43.20 14.19
C ASN A 181 6.26 43.30 12.72
N VAL A 182 5.59 42.49 11.90
CA VAL A 182 5.59 42.55 10.44
C VAL A 182 4.15 42.54 9.95
N ASN A 183 3.86 43.32 8.93
CA ASN A 183 2.56 43.47 8.29
C ASN A 183 2.62 42.77 6.94
N PHE A 184 1.88 41.67 6.81
CA PHE A 184 1.74 40.97 5.54
C PHE A 184 0.50 41.47 4.81
N LYS A 185 0.69 42.06 3.63
CA LYS A 185 -0.40 42.45 2.75
C LYS A 185 -0.80 41.25 1.89
N ILE A 186 -2.10 40.94 1.87
CA ILE A 186 -2.70 39.84 1.09
C ILE A 186 -3.94 40.39 0.40
N GLY A 187 -3.82 40.66 -0.90
CA GLY A 187 -4.82 41.42 -1.64
C GLY A 187 -4.99 42.81 -1.01
N ASP A 188 -6.20 43.08 -0.53
CA ASP A 188 -6.56 44.34 0.12
C ASP A 188 -6.47 44.29 1.66
N GLU A 189 -6.18 43.12 2.24
CA GLU A 189 -6.08 42.95 3.69
C GLU A 189 -4.64 43.05 4.19
N ILE A 190 -4.47 43.54 5.43
CA ILE A 190 -3.19 43.59 6.14
C ILE A 190 -3.29 42.71 7.38
N ILE A 191 -2.42 41.70 7.45
CA ILE A 191 -2.30 40.77 8.58
C ILE A 191 -1.06 41.12 9.39
N VAL A 192 -1.23 41.44 10.67
CA VAL A 192 -0.12 41.77 11.58
C VAL A 192 0.35 40.50 12.30
N CYS A 193 1.64 40.21 12.22
CA CYS A 193 2.26 39.06 12.89
C CYS A 193 3.48 39.48 13.72
N ASP A 194 3.86 38.64 14.68
CA ASP A 194 5.13 38.78 15.40
C ASP A 194 6.28 38.35 14.48
N ARG A 195 7.23 39.26 14.24
CA ARG A 195 8.33 39.05 13.28
C ARG A 195 9.19 37.86 13.68
N GLN A 196 9.51 37.72 14.97
CA GLN A 196 10.41 36.66 15.43
C GLN A 196 9.72 35.29 15.40
N LYS A 197 8.41 35.25 15.69
CA LYS A 197 7.63 34.01 15.61
C LYS A 197 7.53 33.49 14.18
N ILE A 198 7.21 34.35 13.22
CA ILE A 198 7.18 33.98 11.80
C ILE A 198 8.59 33.58 11.32
N ALA A 199 9.62 34.36 11.65
CA ALA A 199 11.01 34.04 11.32
C ALA A 199 11.46 32.67 11.89
N SER A 200 10.84 32.19 12.95
CA SER A 200 11.17 30.89 13.56
C SER A 200 10.58 29.69 12.82
N LEU A 201 9.57 29.89 11.96
CA LEU A 201 8.85 28.83 11.25
C LEU A 201 9.77 28.08 10.27
N SER A 202 10.65 28.79 9.57
CA SER A 202 11.55 28.19 8.58
C SER A 202 12.84 28.98 8.42
N ALA A 203 13.84 28.40 7.76
CA ALA A 203 15.06 29.11 7.38
C ALA A 203 14.80 30.21 6.33
N PRO A 204 13.96 30.00 5.30
CA PRO A 204 13.54 31.07 4.38
C PRO A 204 12.93 32.30 5.08
N PHE A 205 11.98 32.11 5.99
CA PHE A 205 11.40 33.23 6.75
C PHE A 205 12.43 33.93 7.62
N HIS A 206 13.34 33.17 8.24
CA HIS A 206 14.42 33.77 9.03
C HIS A 206 15.33 34.65 8.18
N ALA A 207 15.74 34.18 7.00
CA ALA A 207 16.58 34.94 6.09
C ALA A 207 15.87 36.20 5.59
N MET A 208 14.60 36.10 5.18
CA MET A 208 13.81 37.23 4.70
C MET A 208 13.61 38.31 5.77
N LEU A 209 13.26 37.90 6.99
CA LEU A 209 12.87 38.83 8.06
C LEU A 209 14.03 39.30 8.94
N ASN A 210 15.10 38.51 9.08
CA ASN A 210 16.22 38.85 9.96
C ASN A 210 17.57 38.88 9.24
N GLY A 211 17.61 38.57 7.93
CA GLY A 211 18.83 38.57 7.13
C GLY A 211 19.09 39.90 6.43
N TYR A 212 19.74 39.83 5.26
CA TYR A 212 20.25 40.98 4.53
C TYR A 212 19.37 41.40 3.34
N PHE A 213 18.10 41.01 3.35
CA PHE A 213 17.14 41.38 2.32
C PHE A 213 16.45 42.70 2.66
N THR A 214 15.84 43.34 1.66
CA THR A 214 15.08 44.59 1.84
C THR A 214 13.96 44.44 2.89
N GLU A 215 13.34 43.28 2.92
CA GLU A 215 12.28 42.82 3.80
C GLU A 215 12.69 42.78 5.28
N SER A 216 13.99 42.66 5.57
CA SER A 216 14.48 42.68 6.95
C SER A 216 14.31 44.06 7.60
N SER A 217 14.34 45.11 6.78
CA SER A 217 14.17 46.50 7.20
C SER A 217 12.76 47.06 6.99
N SER A 218 11.88 46.35 6.27
CA SER A 218 10.51 46.79 5.98
C SER A 218 9.50 46.27 7.00
N GLN A 219 8.60 47.13 7.51
CA GLN A 219 7.44 46.64 8.29
C GLN A 219 6.38 45.98 7.41
N ASP A 220 6.26 46.43 6.16
CA ASP A 220 5.21 45.99 5.24
C ASP A 220 5.80 45.09 4.16
N ILE A 221 5.27 43.87 4.03
CA ILE A 221 5.69 42.87 3.04
C ILE A 221 4.44 42.39 2.30
N ASP A 222 4.46 42.42 0.96
CA ASP A 222 3.35 41.94 0.14
C ASP A 222 3.51 40.44 -0.16
N LEU A 223 2.52 39.63 0.24
CA LEU A 223 2.46 38.20 -0.02
C LEU A 223 1.28 37.81 -0.94
N SER A 224 0.63 38.77 -1.60
CA SER A 224 -0.58 38.55 -2.40
C SER A 224 -0.40 37.49 -3.52
N GLU A 225 0.81 37.38 -4.08
CA GLU A 225 1.15 36.43 -5.17
C GLU A 225 1.52 35.02 -4.66
N ASN A 226 1.27 34.71 -3.37
CA ASN A 226 1.65 33.42 -2.77
C ASN A 226 0.52 32.41 -2.59
N ASN A 227 -0.64 32.65 -3.21
CA ASN A 227 -1.81 31.76 -3.12
C ASN A 227 -2.20 31.42 -1.68
N ILE A 228 -2.09 32.41 -0.79
CA ILE A 228 -2.53 32.32 0.60
C ILE A 228 -3.66 33.33 0.81
N SER A 229 -4.73 32.91 1.47
CA SER A 229 -5.84 33.75 1.85
C SER A 229 -5.51 34.56 3.11
N PRO A 230 -6.22 35.68 3.35
CA PRO A 230 -6.07 36.42 4.60
C PRO A 230 -6.34 35.56 5.83
N LEU A 231 -7.29 34.62 5.73
CA LEU A 231 -7.59 33.67 6.80
C LEU A 231 -6.43 32.69 7.02
N GLY A 232 -5.87 32.12 5.95
CA GLY A 232 -4.73 31.21 6.02
C GLY A 232 -3.52 31.86 6.70
N MET A 233 -3.21 33.11 6.35
CA MET A 233 -2.11 33.82 6.99
C MET A 233 -2.36 34.16 8.46
N ARG A 234 -3.61 34.47 8.85
CA ARG A 234 -3.96 34.62 10.28
C ARG A 234 -3.73 33.31 11.04
N THR A 235 -4.17 32.18 10.48
CA THR A 235 -3.96 30.85 11.08
C THR A 235 -2.47 30.50 11.20
N ILE A 236 -1.65 30.84 10.19
CA ILE A 236 -0.19 30.68 10.25
C ILE A 236 0.43 31.58 11.34
N GLY A 237 -0.06 32.81 11.46
CA GLY A 237 0.32 33.74 12.52
C GLY A 237 0.04 33.17 13.91
N GLU A 238 -1.15 32.62 14.12
CA GLU A 238 -1.53 31.95 15.37
C GLU A 238 -0.66 30.71 15.62
N PHE A 239 -0.47 29.86 14.61
CA PHE A 239 0.38 28.66 14.71
C PHE A 239 1.82 29.02 15.10
N SER A 240 2.37 30.12 14.57
CA SER A 240 3.73 30.56 14.91
C SER A 240 3.93 30.86 16.40
N ILE A 241 2.84 31.14 17.13
CA ILE A 241 2.81 31.42 18.56
C ILE A 241 2.48 30.16 19.36
N THR A 242 1.44 29.43 18.95
CA THR A 242 0.88 28.29 19.71
C THR A 242 1.58 26.96 19.42
N GLY A 243 2.14 26.80 18.22
CA GLY A 243 2.64 25.54 17.70
C GLY A 243 1.55 24.52 17.34
N SER A 244 0.28 24.93 17.29
CA SER A 244 -0.86 24.05 17.00
C SER A 244 -1.89 24.70 16.07
N LEU A 245 -2.50 23.88 15.21
CA LEU A 245 -3.56 24.30 14.30
C LEU A 245 -4.94 24.11 14.94
N SER A 246 -5.75 25.16 14.95
CA SER A 246 -7.16 25.13 15.36
C SER A 246 -8.00 24.28 14.41
N GLU A 247 -9.22 23.91 14.82
CA GLU A 247 -10.18 23.27 13.91
C GLU A 247 -10.54 24.21 12.76
N VAL A 248 -10.19 23.80 11.55
CA VAL A 248 -10.34 24.58 10.32
C VAL A 248 -10.86 23.68 9.21
N HIS A 249 -11.46 24.29 8.19
CA HIS A 249 -11.97 23.57 7.03
C HIS A 249 -10.84 22.87 6.24
N PRO A 250 -11.06 21.69 5.64
CA PRO A 250 -10.04 20.97 4.87
C PRO A 250 -9.39 21.81 3.76
N ASP A 251 -10.16 22.60 3.01
CA ASP A 251 -9.64 23.49 1.96
C ASP A 251 -8.59 24.48 2.50
N LEU A 252 -8.83 25.01 3.70
CA LEU A 252 -7.88 25.92 4.34
C LEU A 252 -6.62 25.18 4.81
N LEU A 253 -6.75 23.92 5.26
CA LEU A 253 -5.59 23.08 5.58
C LEU A 253 -4.76 22.76 4.35
N LEU A 254 -5.39 22.49 3.21
CA LEU A 254 -4.70 22.26 1.94
C LEU A 254 -3.97 23.53 1.49
N GLU A 255 -4.60 24.69 1.58
CA GLU A 255 -3.97 25.98 1.30
C GLU A 255 -2.73 26.21 2.18
N ILE A 256 -2.86 25.99 3.50
CA ILE A 256 -1.75 26.13 4.46
C ILE A 256 -0.67 25.06 4.23
N LEU A 257 -1.04 23.84 3.83
CA LEU A 257 -0.11 22.77 3.48
C LEU A 257 0.77 23.19 2.30
N VAL A 258 0.16 23.65 1.21
CA VAL A 258 0.87 24.16 0.02
C VAL A 258 1.81 25.30 0.39
N PHE A 259 1.32 26.27 1.16
CA PHE A 259 2.14 27.38 1.66
C PHE A 259 3.32 26.88 2.50
N SER A 260 3.06 25.97 3.44
CA SER A 260 4.09 25.45 4.35
C SER A 260 5.19 24.70 3.61
N ASN A 261 4.84 23.97 2.54
CA ASN A 261 5.79 23.30 1.68
C ASN A 261 6.62 24.32 0.87
N LYS A 262 5.96 25.31 0.26
CA LYS A 262 6.61 26.39 -0.51
C LYS A 262 7.64 27.18 0.31
N PHE A 263 7.34 27.44 1.59
CA PHE A 263 8.21 28.21 2.49
C PHE A 263 9.05 27.35 3.44
N CYS A 264 9.09 26.03 3.24
CA CYS A 264 9.85 25.06 4.04
C CYS A 264 9.55 25.13 5.55
N CYS A 265 8.28 25.36 5.90
CA CYS A 265 7.79 25.40 7.27
C CYS A 265 7.48 23.98 7.76
N GLU A 266 8.51 23.14 7.94
CA GLU A 266 8.35 21.69 8.18
C GLU A 266 7.39 21.34 9.34
N ARG A 267 7.45 22.06 10.46
CA ARG A 267 6.56 21.82 11.61
C ARG A 267 5.09 22.16 11.31
N LEU A 268 4.86 23.19 10.49
CA LEU A 268 3.52 23.56 10.04
C LEU A 268 3.00 22.55 9.02
N LYS A 269 3.87 22.12 8.10
CA LYS A 269 3.58 21.10 7.09
C LYS A 269 3.17 19.78 7.74
N ASP A 270 3.97 19.27 8.67
CA ASP A 270 3.69 18.04 9.43
C ASP A 270 2.38 18.14 10.22
N ALA A 271 2.08 19.30 10.81
CA ALA A 271 0.80 19.52 11.49
C ALA A 271 -0.39 19.48 10.52
N CYS A 272 -0.26 20.06 9.32
CA CYS A 272 -1.29 19.98 8.28
C CYS A 272 -1.46 18.54 7.77
N ASP A 273 -0.35 17.87 7.47
CA ASP A 273 -0.30 16.48 6.98
C ASP A 273 -1.06 15.54 7.92
N ARG A 274 -0.76 15.58 9.21
CA ARG A 274 -1.43 14.76 10.24
C ARG A 274 -2.91 15.11 10.41
N LYS A 275 -3.26 16.39 10.33
CA LYS A 275 -4.65 16.82 10.51
C LYS A 275 -5.51 16.38 9.33
N LEU A 276 -5.02 16.57 8.11
CA LEU A 276 -5.66 16.04 6.90
C LEU A 276 -5.75 14.51 6.95
N ALA A 277 -4.69 13.83 7.40
CA ALA A 277 -4.69 12.36 7.51
C ALA A 277 -5.82 11.84 8.43
N SER A 278 -6.17 12.59 9.48
CA SER A 278 -7.27 12.25 10.40
C SER A 278 -8.67 12.43 9.82
N LEU A 279 -8.79 13.13 8.68
CA LEU A 279 -10.05 13.38 7.99
C LEU A 279 -10.36 12.30 6.94
N VAL A 280 -9.35 11.52 6.53
CA VAL A 280 -9.52 10.45 5.53
C VAL A 280 -10.31 9.30 6.15
N CYS A 281 -11.58 9.15 5.77
CA CYS A 281 -12.47 8.13 6.31
C CYS A 281 -13.01 7.18 5.25
N THR A 282 -13.25 7.68 4.04
CA THR A 282 -13.88 6.95 2.94
C THR A 282 -12.95 6.87 1.73
N LYS A 283 -13.25 5.94 0.81
CA LYS A 283 -12.52 5.85 -0.46
C LYS A 283 -12.55 7.16 -1.25
N ASP A 284 -13.67 7.88 -1.24
CA ASP A 284 -13.77 9.15 -1.97
C ASP A 284 -12.84 10.20 -1.35
N ASP A 285 -12.79 10.31 -0.02
CA ASP A 285 -11.82 11.16 0.67
C ASP A 285 -10.38 10.76 0.31
N ALA A 286 -10.09 9.46 0.30
CA ALA A 286 -8.76 8.94 0.01
C ALA A 286 -8.32 9.23 -1.44
N VAL A 287 -9.23 9.16 -2.42
CA VAL A 287 -8.95 9.55 -3.81
C VAL A 287 -8.67 11.05 -3.90
N GLU A 288 -9.50 11.88 -3.27
CA GLU A 288 -9.34 13.34 -3.28
C GLU A 288 -8.02 13.77 -2.62
N PHE A 289 -7.67 13.19 -1.47
CA PHE A 289 -6.48 13.59 -0.72
C PHE A 289 -5.18 12.97 -1.21
N MET A 290 -5.20 11.82 -1.92
CA MET A 290 -3.97 11.15 -2.35
C MET A 290 -3.15 12.01 -3.32
N GLU A 291 -3.80 12.70 -4.27
CA GLU A 291 -3.12 13.59 -5.22
C GLU A 291 -2.39 14.72 -4.48
N TYR A 292 -3.08 15.40 -3.56
CA TYR A 292 -2.47 16.43 -2.71
C TYR A 292 -1.32 15.87 -1.87
N ALA A 293 -1.47 14.65 -1.34
CA ALA A 293 -0.44 14.03 -0.53
C ALA A 293 0.84 13.80 -1.34
N ILE A 294 0.70 13.35 -2.59
CA ILE A 294 1.81 13.13 -3.52
C ILE A 294 2.44 14.46 -3.93
N GLU A 295 1.63 15.43 -4.39
CA GLU A 295 2.11 16.73 -4.85
C GLU A 295 2.84 17.51 -3.75
N GLN A 296 2.33 17.44 -2.52
CA GLN A 296 2.90 18.17 -1.38
C GLN A 296 3.89 17.34 -0.57
N ASN A 297 4.29 16.15 -1.03
CA ASN A 297 5.24 15.26 -0.35
C ASN A 297 4.84 15.01 1.13
N SER A 298 3.58 14.63 1.35
CA SER A 298 2.92 14.48 2.65
C SER A 298 2.65 13.00 2.94
N PRO A 299 3.64 12.27 3.48
CA PRO A 299 3.57 10.81 3.60
C PRO A 299 2.55 10.32 4.62
N VAL A 300 2.20 11.11 5.65
CA VAL A 300 1.22 10.68 6.67
C VAL A 300 -0.18 10.62 6.06
N LEU A 301 -0.55 11.65 5.30
CA LEU A 301 -1.78 11.71 4.53
C LEU A 301 -1.82 10.61 3.47
N ALA A 302 -0.73 10.42 2.73
CA ALA A 302 -0.65 9.38 1.70
C ALA A 302 -0.84 7.97 2.30
N ALA A 303 -0.21 7.69 3.44
CA ALA A 303 -0.38 6.41 4.14
C ALA A 303 -1.80 6.22 4.67
N SER A 304 -2.48 7.27 5.14
CA SER A 304 -3.89 7.23 5.55
C SER A 304 -4.81 6.89 4.36
N CYS A 305 -4.58 7.53 3.20
CA CYS A 305 -5.31 7.23 1.97
C CYS A 305 -5.06 5.79 1.50
N LEU A 306 -3.80 5.35 1.49
CA LEU A 306 -3.43 3.97 1.15
C LEU A 306 -4.11 2.96 2.08
N GLN A 307 -4.18 3.24 3.38
CA GLN A 307 -4.84 2.37 4.34
C GLN A 307 -6.32 2.16 4.02
N VAL A 308 -7.03 3.20 3.59
CA VAL A 308 -8.43 3.08 3.14
C VAL A 308 -8.52 2.20 1.89
N PHE A 309 -7.68 2.46 0.88
CA PHE A 309 -7.71 1.66 -0.36
C PHE A 309 -7.46 0.17 -0.09
N LEU A 310 -6.45 -0.13 0.73
CA LEU A 310 -6.11 -1.50 1.12
C LEU A 310 -7.21 -2.14 1.99
N HIS A 311 -7.90 -1.35 2.81
CA HIS A 311 -9.06 -1.79 3.59
C HIS A 311 -10.33 -1.98 2.73
N GLU A 312 -10.33 -1.64 1.45
CA GLU A 312 -11.48 -1.91 0.56
C GLU A 312 -11.16 -2.98 -0.50
N LEU A 313 -10.05 -3.68 -0.40
CA LEU A 313 -9.75 -4.79 -1.31
C LEU A 313 -10.78 -5.94 -1.14
N PRO A 314 -11.24 -6.57 -2.24
CA PRO A 314 -10.84 -6.30 -3.63
C PRO A 314 -11.59 -5.15 -4.33
N ASP A 315 -12.70 -4.69 -3.76
CA ASP A 315 -13.63 -3.73 -4.39
C ASP A 315 -12.98 -2.42 -4.82
N CYS A 316 -11.95 -1.98 -4.09
CA CYS A 316 -11.18 -0.78 -4.43
C CYS A 316 -10.57 -0.81 -5.84
N LEU A 317 -10.13 -1.99 -6.31
CA LEU A 317 -9.56 -2.15 -7.66
C LEU A 317 -10.59 -2.18 -8.79
N ASN A 318 -11.88 -1.98 -8.49
CA ASN A 318 -12.92 -1.75 -9.48
C ASN A 318 -13.17 -0.25 -9.73
N ASP A 319 -12.58 0.64 -8.92
CA ASP A 319 -12.64 2.09 -9.11
C ASP A 319 -11.47 2.54 -10.01
N GLU A 320 -11.77 3.08 -11.20
CA GLU A 320 -10.76 3.50 -12.17
C GLU A 320 -9.82 4.56 -11.60
N ARG A 321 -10.32 5.47 -10.74
CA ARG A 321 -9.51 6.54 -10.12
C ARG A 321 -8.41 5.94 -9.23
N VAL A 322 -8.74 4.89 -8.48
CA VAL A 322 -7.76 4.19 -7.63
C VAL A 322 -6.74 3.42 -8.48
N VAL A 323 -7.20 2.78 -9.55
CA VAL A 323 -6.31 2.07 -10.48
C VAL A 323 -5.34 3.03 -11.15
N GLU A 324 -5.78 4.22 -11.55
CA GLU A 324 -4.93 5.26 -12.14
C GLU A 324 -3.82 5.71 -11.18
N ILE A 325 -4.16 5.96 -9.90
CA ILE A 325 -3.20 6.30 -8.85
C ILE A 325 -2.05 5.27 -8.79
N PHE A 326 -2.37 3.97 -8.78
CA PHE A 326 -1.34 2.93 -8.65
C PHE A 326 -0.61 2.63 -9.96
N SER A 327 -1.29 2.68 -11.10
CA SER A 327 -0.74 2.26 -12.40
C SER A 327 0.29 3.24 -12.94
N HIS A 328 0.17 4.52 -12.61
CA HIS A 328 1.02 5.59 -13.14
C HIS A 328 1.98 6.21 -12.11
N ALA A 329 2.02 5.66 -10.89
CA ALA A 329 2.92 6.15 -9.87
C ALA A 329 4.39 5.96 -10.28
N ASP A 330 5.14 7.06 -10.35
CA ASP A 330 6.59 7.01 -10.53
C ASP A 330 7.32 6.62 -9.22
N ARG A 331 8.64 6.47 -9.28
CA ARG A 331 9.45 6.08 -8.11
C ARG A 331 9.30 7.02 -6.92
N GLN A 332 9.24 8.33 -7.14
CA GLN A 332 9.08 9.32 -6.08
C GLN A 332 7.67 9.24 -5.48
N GLN A 333 6.65 9.15 -6.32
CA GLN A 333 5.26 9.03 -5.88
C GLN A 333 5.05 7.76 -5.07
N ARG A 334 5.58 6.61 -5.52
CA ARG A 334 5.59 5.35 -4.75
C ARG A 334 6.29 5.52 -3.39
N SER A 335 7.44 6.21 -3.35
CA SER A 335 8.16 6.47 -2.10
C SER A 335 7.33 7.31 -1.12
N ILE A 336 6.49 8.24 -1.59
CA ILE A 336 5.61 9.04 -0.74
C ILE A 336 4.45 8.19 -0.21
N MET A 337 3.81 7.40 -1.07
CA MET A 337 2.62 6.61 -0.74
C MET A 337 2.92 5.45 0.21
N VAL A 338 4.01 4.72 -0.04
CA VAL A 338 4.25 3.43 0.59
C VAL A 338 5.70 3.23 1.03
N GLY A 339 6.54 4.26 0.92
CA GLY A 339 7.94 4.21 1.29
C GLY A 339 8.66 3.02 0.65
N ARG A 340 9.42 2.28 1.48
CA ARG A 340 10.18 1.09 1.05
C ARG A 340 9.32 -0.15 0.81
N ALA A 341 8.02 -0.11 1.13
CA ALA A 341 7.13 -1.25 0.94
C ALA A 341 6.51 -1.32 -0.47
N SER A 342 7.10 -0.63 -1.46
CA SER A 342 6.62 -0.60 -2.84
C SER A 342 6.49 -2.00 -3.44
N PHE A 343 7.53 -2.83 -3.32
CA PHE A 343 7.47 -4.21 -3.82
C PHE A 343 6.34 -5.01 -3.19
N SER A 344 6.24 -4.99 -1.85
CA SER A 344 5.17 -5.68 -1.12
C SER A 344 3.78 -5.19 -1.53
N LEU A 345 3.61 -3.88 -1.73
CA LEU A 345 2.35 -3.29 -2.17
C LEU A 345 1.94 -3.83 -3.54
N TYR A 346 2.80 -3.68 -4.55
CA TYR A 346 2.46 -4.12 -5.91
C TYR A 346 2.35 -5.65 -6.01
N CYS A 347 3.02 -6.40 -5.13
CA CYS A 347 2.86 -7.84 -5.05
C CYS A 347 1.44 -8.21 -4.56
N LEU A 348 0.92 -7.51 -3.54
CA LEU A 348 -0.47 -7.65 -3.09
C LEU A 348 -1.45 -7.20 -4.17
N LEU A 349 -1.29 -6.00 -4.72
CA LEU A 349 -2.23 -5.45 -5.71
C LEU A 349 -2.29 -6.32 -6.97
N SER A 350 -1.15 -6.80 -7.45
CA SER A 350 -1.09 -7.73 -8.59
C SER A 350 -1.76 -9.06 -8.27
N GLU A 351 -1.59 -9.59 -7.05
CA GLU A 351 -2.27 -10.80 -6.61
C GLU A 351 -3.80 -10.63 -6.62
N VAL A 352 -4.31 -9.54 -6.07
CA VAL A 352 -5.75 -9.24 -6.07
C VAL A 352 -6.26 -9.05 -7.50
N ALA A 353 -5.53 -8.30 -8.34
CA ALA A 353 -5.91 -8.05 -9.73
C ALA A 353 -5.94 -9.33 -10.57
N MET A 354 -4.95 -10.21 -10.42
CA MET A 354 -4.94 -11.53 -11.07
C MET A 354 -6.11 -12.42 -10.63
N ASN A 355 -6.52 -12.34 -9.36
CA ASN A 355 -7.67 -13.09 -8.85
C ASN A 355 -9.01 -12.54 -9.39
N LEU A 356 -9.10 -11.22 -9.65
CA LEU A 356 -10.28 -10.57 -10.22
C LEU A 356 -10.40 -10.83 -11.72
N ASP A 357 -9.40 -10.41 -12.49
CA ASP A 357 -9.31 -10.64 -13.93
C ASP A 357 -7.84 -10.64 -14.39
N PRO A 358 -7.25 -11.83 -14.60
CA PRO A 358 -5.86 -11.95 -15.00
C PRO A 358 -5.59 -11.46 -16.42
N ARG A 359 -6.62 -11.19 -17.24
CA ARG A 359 -6.45 -10.71 -18.62
C ARG A 359 -6.64 -9.20 -18.77
N SER A 360 -7.06 -8.52 -17.71
CA SER A 360 -7.30 -7.07 -17.75
C SER A 360 -6.01 -6.25 -17.91
N ASP A 361 -6.13 -5.06 -18.48
CA ASP A 361 -5.00 -4.12 -18.62
C ASP A 361 -4.49 -3.64 -17.25
N LYS A 362 -5.39 -3.44 -16.27
CA LYS A 362 -4.99 -3.09 -14.90
C LYS A 362 -4.08 -4.13 -14.25
N THR A 363 -4.31 -5.43 -14.50
CA THR A 363 -3.44 -6.50 -13.98
C THR A 363 -2.04 -6.39 -14.56
N VAL A 364 -1.93 -6.12 -15.85
CA VAL A 364 -0.65 -5.90 -16.52
C VAL A 364 0.05 -4.67 -15.96
N CYS A 365 -0.62 -3.52 -15.86
CA CYS A 365 -0.04 -2.29 -15.32
C CYS A 365 0.49 -2.48 -13.89
N LEU A 366 -0.25 -3.17 -13.03
CA LEU A 366 0.19 -3.45 -11.65
C LEU A 366 1.40 -4.39 -11.60
N LEU A 367 1.49 -5.36 -12.51
CA LEU A 367 2.64 -6.26 -12.63
C LEU A 367 3.87 -5.56 -13.20
N GLU A 368 3.70 -4.60 -14.11
CA GLU A 368 4.79 -3.74 -14.58
C GLU A 368 5.32 -2.87 -13.43
N GLN A 369 4.42 -2.29 -12.63
CA GLN A 369 4.81 -1.57 -11.41
C GLN A 369 5.50 -2.48 -10.38
N LEU A 370 5.11 -3.75 -10.28
CA LEU A 370 5.80 -4.74 -9.45
C LEU A 370 7.25 -4.94 -9.90
N ILE A 371 7.51 -5.06 -11.21
CA ILE A 371 8.88 -5.15 -11.76
C ILE A 371 9.68 -3.88 -11.45
N GLU A 372 9.10 -2.70 -11.65
CA GLU A 372 9.72 -1.41 -11.37
C GLU A 372 9.99 -1.15 -9.88
N SER A 373 9.37 -1.94 -9.01
CA SER A 373 9.56 -1.86 -7.55
C SER A 373 10.52 -2.91 -6.99
N ALA A 374 10.95 -3.88 -7.81
CA ALA A 374 11.83 -4.96 -7.37
C ALA A 374 13.30 -4.51 -7.22
N GLU A 375 13.88 -4.74 -6.05
CA GLU A 375 15.26 -4.34 -5.73
C GLU A 375 16.25 -5.51 -5.86
N THR A 376 15.77 -6.76 -5.65
CA THR A 376 16.61 -7.97 -5.69
C THR A 376 16.32 -8.85 -6.91
N ASP A 377 17.27 -9.72 -7.26
CA ASP A 377 17.08 -10.68 -8.37
C ASP A 377 15.93 -11.66 -8.10
N ARG A 378 15.69 -12.06 -6.83
CA ARG A 378 14.57 -12.95 -6.48
C ARG A 378 13.21 -12.27 -6.65
N GLU A 379 13.12 -11.00 -6.28
CA GLU A 379 11.93 -10.18 -6.49
C GLU A 379 11.64 -9.99 -7.99
N LYS A 380 12.68 -9.71 -8.79
CA LYS A 380 12.56 -9.61 -10.25
C LYS A 380 12.10 -10.93 -10.86
N LEU A 381 12.69 -12.05 -10.47
CA LEU A 381 12.29 -13.38 -10.96
C LEU A 381 10.82 -13.68 -10.67
N LEU A 382 10.34 -13.35 -9.48
CA LEU A 382 8.92 -13.47 -9.12
C LEU A 382 8.05 -12.57 -10.01
N ALA A 383 8.41 -11.30 -10.14
CA ALA A 383 7.64 -10.31 -10.89
C ALA A 383 7.55 -10.66 -12.38
N PHE A 384 8.69 -10.99 -13.01
CA PHE A 384 8.75 -11.43 -14.41
C PHE A 384 7.95 -12.72 -14.63
N HIS A 385 8.04 -13.69 -13.72
CA HIS A 385 7.25 -14.93 -13.82
C HIS A 385 5.75 -14.64 -13.84
N GLN A 386 5.27 -13.79 -12.93
CA GLN A 386 3.86 -13.43 -12.86
C GLN A 386 3.41 -12.67 -14.10
N LEU A 387 4.18 -11.67 -14.55
CA LEU A 387 3.88 -10.92 -15.78
C LEU A 387 3.88 -11.83 -17.02
N GLY A 388 4.89 -12.67 -17.19
CA GLY A 388 4.98 -13.60 -18.32
C GLY A 388 3.80 -14.58 -18.35
N CYS A 389 3.36 -15.09 -17.20
CA CYS A 389 2.16 -15.93 -17.11
C CYS A 389 0.89 -15.18 -17.56
N VAL A 390 0.74 -13.91 -17.15
CA VAL A 390 -0.40 -13.06 -17.53
C VAL A 390 -0.37 -12.71 -19.03
N ARG A 391 0.78 -12.31 -19.57
CA ARG A 391 0.97 -12.03 -21.01
C ARG A 391 0.67 -13.28 -21.85
N LEU A 392 1.11 -14.46 -21.40
CA LEU A 392 0.78 -15.74 -22.02
C LEU A 392 -0.73 -16.04 -21.97
N LEU A 393 -1.39 -15.78 -20.83
CA LEU A 393 -2.84 -15.91 -20.69
C LEU A 393 -3.63 -14.97 -21.62
N ARG A 394 -3.06 -13.80 -21.94
CA ARG A 394 -3.56 -12.81 -22.90
C ARG A 394 -3.22 -13.13 -24.36
N LYS A 395 -2.37 -14.14 -24.61
CA LYS A 395 -1.83 -14.53 -25.93
C LYS A 395 -0.90 -13.49 -26.55
N GLU A 396 -0.22 -12.72 -25.71
CA GLU A 396 0.81 -11.75 -26.10
C GLU A 396 2.17 -12.45 -26.07
N TYR A 397 2.38 -13.36 -27.02
CA TYR A 397 3.53 -14.28 -26.98
C TYR A 397 4.89 -13.58 -27.04
N ASP A 398 5.00 -12.53 -27.85
CA ASP A 398 6.25 -11.78 -28.03
C ASP A 398 6.65 -10.99 -26.76
N GLU A 399 5.68 -10.63 -25.91
CA GLU A 399 5.93 -9.95 -24.64
C GLU A 399 6.04 -10.92 -23.45
N ALA A 400 5.67 -12.19 -23.65
CA ALA A 400 5.73 -13.23 -22.63
C ALA A 400 7.06 -14.01 -22.62
N GLU A 401 7.78 -14.03 -23.74
CA GLU A 401 9.14 -14.59 -23.88
C GLU A 401 10.19 -13.65 -23.28
#